data_AF-A0A8S2S2Z3-F1
#
_entry.id   AF-A0A8S2S2Z3-F1
#
_cell.length_a   1.000
_cell.length_b   1.000
_cell.length_c   1.000
_cell.angle_alpha   90.00
_cell.angle_beta   90.00
_cell.angle_gamma   90.00
#
_symmetry.space_group_name_H-M   'P 1'
#
loop_
_entity.id
_entity.type
_entity.pdbx_description
1 polymer ?
#
loop_
_entity_poly.entity_id
_entity_poly.type
_entity_poly.pdbx_seq_one_letter_code
_entity_poly.pdbx_strand_id
1 'polypeptide(L)'
;ISIIPFPRPSVVNPYDTHEIKESTSTEKKNPIKKRSSTIHLTPAVVTDKYELGKKMGDGNFAIVRRSKLRGTEKEFAVKIIDKSKMK
;
A
#
# COMPACT_ATOMS: atom_id res chain seq x y z
N ILE A 1 6.27 -5.43 8.62
CA ILE A 1 5.81 -4.12 8.08
C ILE A 1 4.60 -4.39 7.21
N SER A 2 3.59 -3.52 7.20
CA SER A 2 2.38 -3.71 6.37
C SER A 2 2.29 -2.63 5.29
N ILE A 3 2.03 -3.04 4.05
CA ILE A 3 1.80 -2.14 2.92
C ILE A 3 0.29 -2.04 2.67
N ILE A 4 -0.22 -0.82 2.54
CA ILE A 4 -1.63 -0.50 2.32
C ILE A 4 -1.73 0.33 1.03
N PRO A 5 -2.56 -0.05 0.05
CA PRO A 5 -2.76 0.76 -1.16
C PRO A 5 -3.26 2.19 -0.86
N PHE A 6 -2.72 3.18 -1.58
CA PHE A 6 -3.13 4.60 -1.48
C PHE A 6 -3.18 5.22 -2.90
N PRO A 7 -4.20 6.02 -3.29
CA PRO A 7 -5.41 6.40 -2.55
C PRO A 7 -6.42 5.26 -2.43
N ARG A 8 -7.37 5.37 -1.50
CA ARG A 8 -8.50 4.43 -1.45
C ARG A 8 -9.29 4.55 -2.76
N PRO A 9 -9.79 3.44 -3.34
CA PRO A 9 -10.52 3.44 -4.63
C PRO A 9 -11.79 4.30 -4.70
N SER A 10 -12.12 5.07 -3.67
CA SER A 10 -13.27 5.97 -3.61
C SER A 10 -12.98 7.40 -4.08
N VAL A 11 -11.75 7.73 -4.45
CA VAL A 11 -11.35 9.11 -4.84
C VAL A 11 -10.67 9.17 -6.22
N VAL A 12 -10.88 8.16 -7.06
CA VAL A 12 -10.41 8.20 -8.45
C VAL A 12 -11.49 8.93 -9.26
N ASN A 13 -11.22 10.18 -9.63
CA ASN A 13 -12.07 10.92 -10.55
C ASN A 13 -12.04 10.15 -11.89
N PRO A 14 -13.17 9.79 -12.52
CA PRO A 14 -13.22 8.93 -13.71
C PRO A 14 -12.49 9.49 -14.96
N TYR A 15 -11.87 10.66 -14.87
CA TYR A 15 -11.11 11.30 -15.96
C TYR A 15 -9.59 11.17 -15.82
N ASP A 16 -9.07 10.64 -14.72
CA ASP A 16 -7.62 10.48 -14.54
C ASP A 16 -7.20 9.04 -14.86
N THR A 17 -7.05 8.76 -16.17
CA THR A 17 -6.59 7.48 -16.70
C THR A 17 -5.16 7.63 -17.24
N HIS A 18 -4.17 7.37 -16.40
CA HIS A 18 -2.87 6.86 -16.87
C HIS A 18 -2.65 5.47 -16.30
N GLU A 19 -3.25 4.53 -17.03
CA GLU A 19 -3.16 3.08 -16.93
C GLU A 19 -1.71 2.63 -17.18
N ILE A 20 -0.98 2.20 -16.15
CA ILE A 20 0.12 1.23 -16.35
C ILE A 20 -0.52 -0.15 -16.21
N LYS A 21 -0.74 -0.76 -17.37
CA LYS A 21 -1.20 -2.14 -17.57
C LYS A 21 -0.26 -3.09 -16.86
N GLU A 22 -0.79 -3.83 -15.89
CA GLU A 22 -0.18 -5.11 -15.47
C GLU A 22 -1.19 -6.20 -15.81
N SER A 23 -0.98 -6.74 -17.01
CA SER A 23 -1.65 -7.91 -17.54
C SER A 23 -1.26 -9.15 -16.73
N THR A 24 -2.24 -9.82 -16.11
CA THR A 24 -2.34 -11.29 -16.15
C THR A 24 -3.79 -11.71 -15.94
N SER A 25 -4.17 -12.73 -16.68
CA SER A 25 -5.51 -13.11 -17.12
C SER A 25 -6.43 -13.79 -16.09
N THR A 26 -7.69 -13.82 -16.50
CA THR A 26 -8.78 -14.78 -16.22
C THR A 26 -9.69 -14.61 -14.98
N GLU A 27 -10.98 -14.62 -15.34
CA GLU A 27 -12.20 -14.23 -14.66
C GLU A 27 -12.84 -15.39 -13.87
N LYS A 28 -13.50 -15.09 -12.73
CA LYS A 28 -14.80 -15.66 -12.32
C LYS A 28 -15.35 -15.03 -11.01
N LYS A 29 -16.64 -14.72 -11.06
CA LYS A 29 -17.52 -14.02 -10.09
C LYS A 29 -17.48 -14.58 -8.65
N ASN A 30 -17.48 -13.71 -7.62
CA ASN A 30 -18.32 -13.78 -6.37
C ASN A 30 -17.96 -12.70 -5.31
N PRO A 31 -18.83 -12.42 -4.31
CA PRO A 31 -19.29 -11.08 -3.89
C PRO A 31 -18.22 -10.20 -3.23
N ILE A 32 -18.44 -8.88 -3.32
CA ILE A 32 -17.56 -7.79 -2.85
C ILE A 32 -17.32 -7.87 -1.34
N LYS A 33 -16.46 -8.79 -0.89
CA LYS A 33 -15.71 -8.61 0.35
C LYS A 33 -14.55 -7.69 -0.02
N LYS A 34 -14.67 -6.39 0.28
CA LYS A 34 -13.56 -5.41 0.20
C LYS A 34 -12.44 -5.87 1.13
N ARG A 35 -11.63 -6.85 0.70
CA ARG A 35 -10.39 -7.20 1.37
C ARG A 35 -9.47 -6.02 1.12
N SER A 36 -9.28 -5.19 2.13
CA SER A 36 -8.09 -4.33 2.19
C SER A 36 -6.89 -5.25 2.00
N SER A 37 -6.28 -5.24 0.81
CA SER A 37 -5.15 -6.09 0.45
C SER A 37 -3.89 -5.62 1.19
N THR A 38 -3.86 -5.91 2.48
CA THR A 38 -2.72 -5.58 3.34
C THR A 38 -1.69 -6.68 3.16
N ILE A 39 -0.50 -6.32 2.67
CA ILE A 39 0.60 -7.27 2.47
C ILE A 39 1.59 -7.10 3.62
N HIS A 40 1.99 -8.22 4.24
CA HIS A 40 3.03 -8.24 5.27
C HIS A 40 4.39 -8.51 4.63
N LEU A 41 5.34 -7.58 4.81
CA LEU A 41 6.69 -7.65 4.26
C LEU A 41 7.75 -7.46 5.35
N THR A 42 8.94 -7.98 5.06
CA THR A 42 10.16 -7.74 5.84
C THR A 42 10.73 -6.34 5.53
N PRO A 43 11.51 -5.73 6.43
CA PRO A 43 12.12 -4.42 6.19
C PRO A 43 12.97 -4.35 4.93
N ALA A 44 13.78 -5.39 4.66
CA ALA A 44 14.63 -5.47 3.47
C ALA A 44 13.81 -5.38 2.17
N VAL A 45 12.74 -6.20 2.06
CA VAL A 45 11.89 -6.20 0.87
C VAL A 45 11.22 -4.84 0.67
N VAL A 46 10.87 -4.14 1.77
CA VAL A 46 10.26 -2.81 1.69
C VAL A 46 11.27 -1.78 1.19
N THR A 47 12.50 -1.75 1.70
CA THR A 47 13.53 -0.79 1.24
C THR A 47 13.99 -1.02 -0.19
N ASP A 48 13.96 -2.28 -0.63
CA ASP A 48 14.35 -2.67 -1.98
C ASP A 48 13.27 -2.29 -3.00
N LYS A 49 12.01 -2.61 -2.71
CA LYS A 49 10.90 -2.43 -3.67
C LYS A 49 10.19 -1.08 -3.53
N TYR A 50 10.22 -0.45 -2.37
CA TYR A 50 9.45 0.76 -2.09
C TYR A 50 10.34 1.92 -1.66
N GLU A 51 10.05 3.09 -2.20
CA GLU A 51 10.68 4.34 -1.80
C GLU A 51 9.85 4.94 -0.67
N LEU A 52 10.40 4.95 0.55
CA LEU A 52 9.76 5.56 1.70
C LEU A 52 9.86 7.07 1.62
N GLY A 53 8.72 7.74 1.57
CA GLY A 53 8.59 9.19 1.61
C GLY A 53 8.25 9.72 3.00
N LYS A 54 7.57 10.87 3.01
CA LYS A 54 7.21 11.59 4.24
C LYS A 54 6.35 10.76 5.19
N LYS A 55 6.50 11.05 6.47
CA LYS A 55 5.61 10.55 7.52
C LYS A 55 4.20 11.08 7.30
N MET A 56 3.21 10.19 7.29
CA MET A 56 1.79 10.52 7.11
C MET A 56 1.01 10.49 8.41
N GLY A 57 1.41 9.66 9.36
CA GLY A 57 0.69 9.53 10.62
C GLY A 57 1.49 8.83 11.70
N ASP A 58 1.14 9.18 12.92
CA ASP A 58 1.68 8.61 14.15
C ASP A 58 0.54 8.02 14.96
N GLY A 59 0.58 6.71 15.12
CA GLY A 59 -0.20 6.01 16.13
C GLY A 59 0.70 5.62 17.29
N ASN A 60 0.10 5.33 18.44
CA ASN A 60 0.80 4.92 19.66
C ASN A 60 1.82 3.77 19.42
N PHE A 61 1.46 2.81 18.55
CA PHE A 61 2.26 1.61 18.28
C PHE A 61 2.81 1.55 16.87
N ALA A 62 2.45 2.51 16.01
CA ALA A 62 2.73 2.40 14.58
C ALA A 62 2.98 3.74 13.93
N ILE A 63 3.99 3.79 13.07
CA ILE A 63 4.28 4.94 12.21
C ILE A 63 3.80 4.59 10.81
N VAL A 64 3.04 5.49 10.20
CA VAL A 64 2.59 5.38 8.80
C VAL A 64 3.39 6.35 7.95
N ARG A 65 4.04 5.86 6.90
CA ARG A 65 4.75 6.69 5.90
C ARG A 65 4.12 6.53 4.53
N ARG A 66 4.16 7.61 3.73
CA ARG A 66 3.87 7.52 2.29
C ARG A 66 5.01 6.75 1.63
N SER A 67 4.71 5.98 0.59
CA SER A 67 5.72 5.30 -0.21
C SER A 67 5.26 5.14 -1.65
N LYS A 68 6.23 4.96 -2.54
CA LYS A 68 6.02 4.69 -3.97
C LYS A 68 6.68 3.36 -4.31
N LEU A 69 6.02 2.51 -5.08
CA LEU A 69 6.64 1.27 -5.56
C LEU A 69 7.65 1.63 -6.66
N ARG A 70 8.92 1.23 -6.50
CA ARG A 70 9.99 1.48 -7.47
C ARG A 70 9.61 0.92 -8.83
N GLY A 71 9.83 1.71 -9.88
CA GLY A 71 9.45 1.36 -11.24
C GLY A 71 7.97 1.56 -11.57
N THR A 72 7.14 2.01 -10.62
CA THR A 72 5.74 2.38 -10.88
C THR A 72 5.41 3.73 -10.28
N GLU A 73 4.31 4.33 -10.73
CA GLU A 73 3.77 5.56 -10.16
C GLU A 73 2.83 5.32 -8.97
N LYS A 74 2.63 4.06 -8.59
CA LYS A 74 1.62 3.66 -7.60
C LYS A 74 2.07 3.99 -6.19
N GLU A 75 1.20 4.66 -5.45
CA GLU A 75 1.44 5.05 -4.07
C GLU A 75 0.89 4.03 -3.08
N PHE A 76 1.57 3.93 -1.95
CA PHE A 76 1.21 3.04 -0.86
C PHE A 76 1.52 3.70 0.47
N ALA A 77 0.79 3.33 1.51
CA ALA A 77 1.11 3.64 2.88
C ALA A 77 1.83 2.46 3.55
N VAL A 78 2.98 2.72 4.15
CA VAL A 78 3.76 1.75 4.91
C VAL A 78 3.47 1.93 6.38
N LYS A 79 2.79 0.96 6.99
CA LYS A 79 2.57 0.90 8.43
C LYS A 79 3.69 0.08 9.07
N ILE A 80 4.53 0.79 9.81
CA ILE A 80 5.65 0.23 10.57
C ILE A 80 5.17 0.11 12.02
N ILE A 81 5.08 -1.11 12.54
CA ILE A 81 4.63 -1.39 13.90
C ILE A 81 5.87 -1.73 14.74
N ASP A 82 6.09 -0.98 15.80
CA ASP A 82 7.14 -1.29 16.77
C ASP A 82 6.59 -2.27 17.81
N LYS A 83 6.98 -3.54 17.65
CA LYS A 83 6.52 -4.61 18.55
C LYS A 83 6.99 -4.40 19.99
N SER A 84 8.09 -3.68 20.21
CA SER A 84 8.63 -3.40 21.55
C SER A 84 7.72 -2.47 22.36
N LYS A 85 6.89 -1.67 21.67
CA LYS A 85 5.91 -0.77 22.27
C LYS A 85 4.55 -1.42 22.50
N MET A 86 4.34 -2.62 21.95
CA MET A 86 3.17 -3.44 22.21
C MET A 86 3.46 -4.28 23.46
N LYS A 87 3.21 -3.70 24.64
CA LYS A 87 3.13 -4.46 25.90
C LYS A 87 1.83 -5.25 25.95
#